data_AF-A0A7S3MXG0-F1
#
_entry.id   AF-A0A7S3MXG0-F1
#
_cell.length_a   1.000
_cell.length_b   1.000
_cell.length_c   1.000
_cell.angle_alpha   90.00
_cell.angle_beta   90.00
_cell.angle_gamma   90.00
#
_symmetry.space_group_name_H-M   'P 1'
#
loop_
_entity.id
_entity.type
_entity.pdbx_description
1 polymer ?
#
loop_
_entity_poly.entity_id
_entity_poly.type
_entity_poly.pdbx_seq_one_letter_code
_entity_poly.pdbx_strand_id
1 'polypeptide(L)'
;EGIFRELKTVRDGLENSNKINSASSKCLRFLVSDILDFAQIKQQKFKINEVEFNLVETLQEVVDTQKFQAEKKGVALDVRLGPFQANPMVITDPMRLQQVLQ
;
A
#
# COMPACT_ATOMS: atom_id res chain seq x y z
N GLU A 1 -17.97 -21.13 -26.79
CA GLU A 1 -18.21 -20.38 -25.53
C GLU A 1 -17.50 -20.94 -24.29
N GLY A 2 -17.39 -22.26 -24.10
CA GLY A 2 -16.75 -22.86 -22.91
C GLY A 2 -15.28 -22.49 -22.68
N ILE A 3 -14.46 -22.53 -23.74
CA ILE A 3 -13.01 -22.23 -23.66
C ILE A 3 -12.74 -20.78 -23.21
N PHE A 4 -13.55 -19.82 -23.68
CA PHE A 4 -13.41 -18.42 -23.26
C PHE A 4 -13.75 -18.22 -21.78
N ARG A 5 -14.71 -18.98 -21.24
CA ARG A 5 -15.03 -18.98 -19.81
C ARG A 5 -13.91 -19.58 -18.97
N GLU A 6 -13.35 -20.72 -19.38
CA GLU A 6 -12.22 -21.35 -18.68
C GLU A 6 -10.97 -20.46 -18.68
N LEU A 7 -10.63 -19.86 -19.83
CA LEU A 7 -9.51 -18.91 -19.92
C LEU A 7 -9.68 -17.69 -19.02
N LYS A 8 -10.92 -17.20 -18.84
CA LYS A 8 -11.21 -16.11 -17.91
C LYS A 8 -11.01 -16.56 -16.45
N THR A 9 -11.54 -17.72 -16.07
CA THR A 9 -11.39 -18.26 -14.72
C THR A 9 -9.92 -18.48 -14.33
N VAL A 10 -9.12 -19.03 -15.25
CA VAL A 10 -7.68 -19.24 -15.03
C VAL A 10 -6.94 -17.90 -14.88
N ARG A 11 -7.29 -16.91 -15.70
CA ARG A 11 -6.71 -15.55 -15.62
C ARG A 11 -7.03 -14.88 -14.29
N ASP A 12 -8.29 -14.90 -13.87
CA ASP A 12 -8.74 -14.30 -12.61
C ASP A 12 -8.05 -14.98 -11.41
N GLY A 13 -7.87 -16.30 -11.46
CA GLY A 13 -7.12 -17.05 -10.45
C GLY A 13 -5.63 -16.68 -10.38
N LEU A 14 -4.98 -16.52 -11.53
CA LEU A 14 -3.58 -16.10 -11.61
C LEU A 14 -3.39 -14.67 -11.09
N GLU A 15 -4.30 -13.76 -11.47
CA GLU A 15 -4.29 -12.37 -11.01
C GLU A 15 -4.46 -12.29 -9.49
N ASN A 16 -5.37 -13.09 -8.92
CA ASN A 16 -5.57 -13.16 -7.47
C ASN A 16 -4.34 -13.73 -6.74
N SER A 17 -3.70 -14.78 -7.28
CA SER A 17 -2.46 -15.34 -6.71
C SER A 17 -1.32 -14.32 -6.69
N ASN A 18 -1.14 -13.57 -7.79
CA ASN A 18 -0.16 -12.49 -7.86
C ASN A 18 -0.44 -11.36 -6.85
N LYS A 19 -1.71 -10.98 -6.67
CA LYS A 19 -2.12 -10.01 -5.64
C LYS A 19 -1.80 -10.50 -4.22
N ILE A 20 -2.08 -11.76 -3.92
CA ILE A 20 -1.76 -12.37 -2.61
C ILE A 20 -0.24 -12.40 -2.37
N ASN A 21 0.54 -12.82 -3.37
CA ASN A 21 1.99 -12.95 -3.22
C ASN A 21 2.68 -11.59 -3.06
N SER A 22 2.23 -10.58 -3.81
CA SER A 22 2.72 -9.20 -3.69
C SER A 22 2.34 -8.58 -2.35
N ALA A 23 1.12 -8.78 -1.86
CA ALA A 23 0.69 -8.33 -0.53
C ALA A 23 1.52 -8.97 0.60
N SER A 24 1.77 -10.29 0.49
CA SER A 24 2.56 -11.02 1.49
C SER A 24 4.02 -10.56 1.52
N SER A 25 4.60 -10.33 0.34
CA SER A 25 5.96 -9.78 0.20
C SER A 25 6.05 -8.35 0.74
N LYS A 26 5.03 -7.52 0.52
CA LYS A 26 4.92 -6.16 1.09
C LYS A 26 4.87 -6.21 2.63
N CYS A 27 4.01 -7.05 3.19
CA CYS A 27 3.90 -7.24 4.64
C CYS A 27 5.22 -7.66 5.27
N LEU A 28 5.92 -8.63 4.68
CA LEU A 28 7.22 -9.08 5.18
C LEU A 28 8.27 -7.95 5.13
N ARG A 29 8.29 -7.18 4.04
CA ARG A 29 9.18 -6.01 3.94
C ARG A 29 8.92 -4.99 5.04
N PHE A 30 7.67 -4.70 5.35
CA PHE A 30 7.33 -3.79 6.44
C PHE A 30 7.78 -4.32 7.80
N LEU A 31 7.54 -5.60 8.08
CA LEU A 31 8.00 -6.22 9.33
C LEU A 31 9.53 -6.19 9.48
N VAL A 32 10.26 -6.47 8.41
CA VAL A 32 11.73 -6.35 8.41
C VAL A 32 12.16 -4.90 8.66
N SER A 33 11.52 -3.94 8.00
CA SER A 33 11.78 -2.52 8.22
C SER A 33 11.54 -2.12 9.68
N ASP A 34 10.42 -2.54 10.27
CA ASP A 34 10.05 -2.19 11.65
C ASP A 34 11.06 -2.73 12.67
N ILE A 35 11.56 -3.95 12.45
CA ILE A 35 12.62 -4.55 13.29
C ILE A 35 13.92 -3.75 13.18
N LEU A 36 14.31 -3.36 11.97
CA LEU A 36 15.51 -2.56 11.74
C LEU A 36 15.37 -1.16 12.35
N ASP A 37 14.21 -0.52 12.16
CA ASP A 37 13.88 0.79 12.72
C ASP A 37 13.93 0.76 14.24
N PHE A 38 13.34 -0.27 14.86
CA PHE A 38 13.42 -0.48 16.31
C PHE A 38 14.87 -0.59 16.79
N ALA A 39 15.71 -1.36 16.10
CA ALA A 39 17.13 -1.49 16.41
C ALA A 39 17.90 -0.17 16.26
N GLN A 40 17.56 0.65 15.27
CA GLN A 40 18.16 1.98 15.06
C GLN A 40 17.71 2.98 16.13
N ILE A 41 16.43 2.96 16.53
CA ILE A 41 15.90 3.82 17.59
C ILE A 41 16.63 3.54 18.92
N LYS A 42 16.81 2.26 19.26
CA LYS A 42 17.56 1.85 20.47
C LYS A 42 19.01 2.33 20.49
N GLN A 43 19.61 2.50 19.31
CA GLN A 43 20.98 2.99 19.14
C GLN A 43 21.05 4.53 18.96
N GLN A 44 19.92 5.25 19.03
CA GLN A 44 19.83 6.68 18.69
C GLN A 44 20.31 7.00 17.26
N LYS A 45 20.19 6.04 16.33
CA LYS A 45 20.63 6.17 14.93
C LYS A 45 19.47 6.34 13.94
N PHE A 46 18.23 6.25 14.43
CA PHE A 46 17.05 6.36 13.59
C PHE A 46 16.95 7.74 12.96
N LYS A 47 16.67 7.78 11.65
CA LYS A 47 16.46 9.01 10.89
C LYS A 47 15.26 8.86 9.97
N ILE A 48 14.45 9.92 9.89
CA ILE A 48 13.42 10.06 8.88
C ILE A 48 14.10 10.32 7.54
N ASN A 49 13.68 9.60 6.51
CA ASN A 49 14.18 9.81 5.15
C ASN A 49 13.28 10.82 4.43
N GLU A 50 13.53 12.12 4.67
CA GLU A 50 12.76 13.20 4.06
C GLU A 50 13.09 13.34 2.57
N VAL A 51 12.09 13.11 1.73
CA VAL A 51 12.16 13.32 0.28
C VAL A 51 10.91 14.05 -0.18
N GLU A 52 11.03 14.81 -1.26
CA GLU A 52 9.88 15.43 -1.92
C GLU A 52 9.17 14.39 -2.81
N PHE A 53 7.87 14.23 -2.65
CA PHE A 53 7.08 13.28 -3.44
C PHE A 53 5.62 13.72 -3.62
N ASN A 54 4.93 13.09 -4.57
CA ASN A 54 3.49 13.26 -4.79
C ASN A 54 2.70 12.38 -3.81
N LEU A 55 2.01 13.02 -2.85
CA LEU A 55 1.23 12.36 -1.82
C LEU A 55 0.06 11.56 -2.40
N VAL A 56 -0.63 12.11 -3.40
CA VAL A 56 -1.83 11.47 -3.99
C VAL A 56 -1.45 10.16 -4.66
N GLU A 57 -0.37 10.16 -5.45
CA GLU A 57 0.16 8.95 -6.10
C GLU A 57 0.60 7.91 -5.07
N THR A 58 1.28 8.36 -4.01
CA THR A 58 1.80 7.49 -2.94
C THR A 58 0.68 6.82 -2.15
N LEU A 59 -0.43 7.53 -1.92
CA LEU A 59 -1.59 7.01 -1.19
C LEU A 59 -2.49 6.12 -2.03
N GLN A 60 -2.41 6.19 -3.36
CA GLN A 60 -3.26 5.39 -4.25
C GLN A 60 -3.13 3.89 -3.96
N GLU A 61 -1.91 3.39 -3.74
CA GLU A 61 -1.68 1.98 -3.41
C GLU A 61 -2.32 1.57 -2.08
N VAL A 62 -2.32 2.46 -1.10
CA VAL A 62 -2.95 2.24 0.21
C VAL A 62 -4.47 2.17 0.02
N VAL A 63 -5.04 3.15 -0.70
CA VAL A 63 -6.48 3.21 -0.98
C VAL A 63 -6.95 1.98 -1.73
N ASP A 64 -6.23 1.52 -2.77
CA ASP A 64 -6.61 0.33 -3.54
C ASP A 64 -6.64 -0.93 -2.68
N THR A 65 -5.67 -1.06 -1.78
CA THR A 65 -5.60 -2.18 -0.83
C THR A 65 -6.77 -2.15 0.15
N GLN A 66 -7.07 -0.98 0.73
CA GLN A 66 -8.17 -0.83 1.68
C GLN A 66 -9.54 -0.95 1.00
N LYS A 67 -9.67 -0.48 -0.25
CA LYS A 67 -10.90 -0.59 -1.06
C LYS A 67 -11.27 -2.05 -1.28
N PHE A 68 -10.31 -2.88 -1.65
CA PHE A 68 -10.54 -4.33 -1.81
C PHE A 68 -11.04 -4.97 -0.51
N GLN A 69 -10.51 -4.56 0.65
CA GLN A 69 -10.98 -5.05 1.95
C GLN A 69 -12.37 -4.53 2.31
N ALA A 70 -12.64 -3.26 2.01
CA ALA A 70 -13.93 -2.62 2.26
C ALA A 70 -15.05 -3.28 1.44
N GLU A 71 -14.80 -3.55 0.15
CA GLU A 71 -15.71 -4.29 -0.75
C GLU A 71 -16.02 -5.69 -0.21
N LYS A 72 -15.00 -6.43 0.24
CA LYS A 72 -15.20 -7.76 0.85
C LYS A 72 -16.03 -7.73 2.13
N LYS A 73 -15.93 -6.64 2.90
CA LYS A 73 -16.67 -6.44 4.16
C LYS A 73 -18.03 -5.78 3.96
N GLY A 74 -18.37 -5.35 2.73
CA GLY A 74 -19.59 -4.63 2.44
C GLY A 74 -19.68 -3.24 3.10
N VAL A 75 -18.53 -2.62 3.39
CA VAL A 75 -18.45 -1.28 4.01
C VAL A 75 -18.02 -0.23 2.99
N ALA A 76 -18.50 0.99 3.15
CA ALA A 76 -18.08 2.11 2.31
C ALA A 76 -16.71 2.63 2.75
N LEU A 77 -15.86 2.98 1.78
CA LEU A 77 -14.59 3.68 1.99
C LEU A 77 -14.67 5.03 1.28
N ASP A 78 -14.62 6.13 2.04
CA ASP A 78 -14.57 7.50 1.54
C ASP A 78 -13.18 8.10 1.82
N VAL A 79 -12.53 8.66 0.81
CA VAL A 79 -11.18 9.22 0.89
C VAL A 79 -11.22 10.69 0.48
N ARG A 80 -10.79 11.57 1.37
CA ARG A 80 -10.77 13.02 1.13
C ARG A 80 -9.37 13.56 1.31
N LEU A 81 -8.78 14.08 0.23
CA LEU A 81 -7.40 14.59 0.21
C LEU A 81 -7.32 16.10 0.46
N GLY A 82 -8.45 16.80 0.51
CA GLY A 82 -8.51 18.23 0.85
C GLY A 82 -7.57 19.08 -0.03
N PRO A 83 -6.68 19.91 0.57
CA PRO A 83 -5.77 20.78 -0.19
C PRO A 83 -4.75 20.01 -1.04
N PHE A 84 -4.44 18.76 -0.66
CA PHE A 84 -3.49 17.92 -1.38
C PHE A 84 -4.02 17.46 -2.75
N GLN A 85 -5.32 17.61 -3.01
CA GLN A 85 -5.91 17.39 -4.33
C GLN A 85 -5.35 18.38 -5.38
N ALA A 86 -5.10 19.63 -4.97
CA ALA A 86 -4.63 20.69 -5.86
C ALA A 86 -3.10 20.87 -5.80
N ASN A 87 -2.48 20.60 -4.65
CA ASN A 87 -1.04 20.64 -4.48
C ASN A 87 -0.56 19.39 -3.73
N PRO A 88 -0.17 18.33 -4.46
CA PRO A 88 0.10 17.02 -3.86
C PRO A 88 1.54 16.87 -3.35
N MET A 89 2.44 17.82 -3.63
CA MET A 89 3.85 17.70 -3.30
C MET A 89 4.09 17.93 -1.81
N VAL A 90 4.73 16.97 -1.15
CA VAL A 90 5.07 17.01 0.28
C VAL A 90 6.50 16.54 0.50
N ILE A 91 7.13 17.01 1.58
CA ILE A 91 8.48 16.60 1.99
C ILE A 91 8.35 15.84 3.31
N THR A 92 8.54 14.51 3.25
CA THR A 92 8.53 13.62 4.43
C THR A 92 9.05 12.23 4.01
N ASP A 93 8.84 11.19 4.84
CA ASP A 93 9.20 9.81 4.55
C ASP A 93 8.00 9.03 3.95
N PRO A 94 7.95 8.84 2.61
CA PRO A 94 6.81 8.22 1.95
C PRO A 94 6.61 6.76 2.35
N MET A 95 7.71 6.03 2.59
CA MET A 95 7.64 4.62 2.98
C MET A 95 6.99 4.49 4.36
N ARG A 96 7.42 5.33 5.32
CA ARG A 96 6.83 5.36 6.66
C ARG A 96 5.36 5.75 6.63
N LEU A 97 5.02 6.72 5.80
CA LEU A 97 3.63 7.17 5.64
C LEU A 97 2.74 6.04 5.13
N GLN A 98 3.19 5.30 4.12
CA GLN A 98 2.48 4.12 3.62
C GLN A 98 2.34 3.03 4.69
N GLN A 99 3.39 2.77 5.48
CA GLN A 99 3.37 1.80 6.57
C GLN A 99 2.34 2.15 7.65
N VAL A 100 2.27 3.41 8.07
CA VAL A 100 1.34 3.86 9.12
C VAL A 100 -0.12 3.79 8.68
N LEU A 101 -0.39 3.93 7.37
CA LEU A 101 -1.75 3.98 6.83
C LEU A 101 -2.29 2.63 6.32
N GLN A 102 -1.46 1.61 6.14
CA GLN A 102 -1.90 0.25 5.78
C GLN A 102 -2.50 -0.49 6.98
#